data_AF-A0A2N8MTB4-F1
#
_entry.id   AF-A0A2N8MTB4-F1
#
_cell.length_a   1.000
_cell.length_b   1.000
_cell.length_c   1.000
_cell.angle_alpha   90.00
_cell.angle_beta   90.00
_cell.angle_gamma   90.00
#
_symmetry.space_group_name_H-M   'P 1'
#
loop_
_entity.id
_entity.type
_entity.pdbx_description
1 polymer ?
#
loop_
_entity_poly.entity_id
_entity_poly.type
_entity_poly.pdbx_seq_one_letter_code
_entity_poly.pdbx_strand_id
1 'polypeptide(L)'
;MTKNYDRRAFALAYLQAQPDYADRFIDDKAESDALHTHRKQVLKGLESLFGLELTFEGVSDRTDGSVLFMMFTSAARNHLAIQPSGILEGGLLVKVLERAGQDEPVLKSMGRSLDLRNQLLESYVDTMEPLVGILLGERADAVFTSADLRGLGVDDTEPRA
;
A
#
# COMPACT_ATOMS: atom_id res chain seq x y z
N MET A 1 11.77 2.94 15.25
CA MET A 1 12.09 4.01 14.30
C MET A 1 10.83 4.84 14.19
N THR A 2 10.87 6.15 14.44
CA THR A 2 9.66 6.98 14.39
C THR A 2 9.30 7.22 12.92
N LYS A 3 8.08 6.82 12.51
CA LYS A 3 7.55 7.06 11.17
C LYS A 3 6.83 8.40 11.12
N ASN A 4 6.89 9.05 9.97
CA ASN A 4 6.11 10.23 9.65
C ASN A 4 5.01 9.85 8.65
N TYR A 5 3.85 10.48 8.80
CA TYR A 5 2.65 10.22 8.05
C TYR A 5 2.15 11.53 7.43
N ASP A 6 2.54 11.78 6.20
CA ASP A 6 1.99 12.82 5.35
C ASP A 6 0.86 12.26 4.46
N ARG A 7 0.32 13.08 3.55
CA ARG A 7 -0.70 12.66 2.58
C ARG A 7 -0.26 11.50 1.68
N ARG A 8 1.05 11.37 1.39
CA ARG A 8 1.59 10.26 0.59
C ARG A 8 1.51 8.96 1.38
N ALA A 9 1.95 9.01 2.64
CA ALA A 9 1.83 7.88 3.56
C ALA A 9 0.36 7.49 3.78
N PHE A 10 -0.56 8.45 3.79
CA PHE A 10 -1.99 8.19 3.89
C PHE A 10 -2.54 7.46 2.65
N ALA A 11 -2.18 7.90 1.44
CA ALA A 11 -2.54 7.19 0.20
C ALA A 11 -1.96 5.77 0.16
N LEU A 12 -0.71 5.59 0.60
CA LEU A 12 -0.07 4.28 0.67
C LEU A 12 -0.75 3.36 1.71
N ALA A 13 -1.09 3.89 2.88
CA ALA A 13 -1.82 3.13 3.91
C ALA A 13 -3.19 2.67 3.41
N TYR A 14 -3.86 3.47 2.58
CA TYR A 14 -5.10 3.05 1.92
C TYR A 14 -4.90 1.84 1.03
N LEU A 15 -3.86 1.83 0.18
CA LEU A 15 -3.52 0.69 -0.67
C LEU A 15 -3.19 -0.55 0.17
N GLN A 16 -2.34 -0.39 1.19
CA GLN A 16 -1.89 -1.48 2.05
C GLN A 16 -3.04 -2.15 2.82
N ALA A 17 -4.08 -1.41 3.17
CA ALA A 17 -5.23 -1.92 3.88
C ALA A 17 -6.24 -2.68 3.00
N GLN A 18 -6.03 -2.74 1.67
CA GLN A 18 -6.92 -3.47 0.76
C GLN A 18 -6.64 -4.98 0.80
N PRO A 19 -7.68 -5.82 0.63
CA PRO A 19 -7.54 -7.28 0.70
C PRO A 19 -6.63 -7.84 -0.39
N ASP A 20 -6.59 -7.20 -1.56
CA ASP A 20 -5.81 -7.66 -2.71
C ASP A 20 -4.37 -7.13 -2.71
N TYR A 21 -3.97 -6.37 -1.68
CA TYR A 21 -2.63 -5.81 -1.60
C TYR A 21 -1.60 -6.87 -1.19
N ALA A 22 -0.67 -7.17 -2.09
CA ALA A 22 0.41 -8.12 -1.88
C ALA A 22 1.77 -7.49 -2.23
N ASP A 23 2.45 -6.91 -1.23
CA ASP A 23 3.83 -6.42 -1.36
C ASP A 23 4.87 -7.53 -1.26
N ARG A 24 4.52 -8.58 -0.50
CA ARG A 24 5.34 -9.75 -0.22
C ARG A 24 4.50 -11.02 -0.26
N PHE A 25 5.18 -12.14 -0.45
CA PHE A 25 4.56 -13.45 -0.37
C PHE A 25 4.56 -13.94 1.10
N ILE A 26 3.41 -14.37 1.60
CA ILE A 26 3.21 -14.89 2.96
C ILE A 26 2.47 -16.22 2.83
N ASP A 27 3.11 -17.31 3.22
CA ASP A 27 2.53 -18.66 3.17
C ASP A 27 1.53 -18.91 4.32
N ASP A 28 1.76 -18.31 5.49
CA ASP A 28 0.90 -18.48 6.65
C ASP A 28 -0.30 -17.53 6.58
N LYS A 29 -1.50 -18.13 6.49
CA LYS A 29 -2.76 -17.39 6.48
C LYS A 29 -2.95 -16.54 7.73
N ALA A 30 -2.61 -17.04 8.92
CA ALA A 30 -2.81 -16.30 10.17
C ALA A 30 -1.89 -15.08 10.22
N GLU A 31 -0.68 -15.19 9.69
CA GLU A 31 0.24 -14.07 9.54
C GLU A 31 -0.28 -13.02 8.54
N SER A 32 -0.76 -13.47 7.38
CA SER A 32 -1.37 -12.61 6.36
C SER A 32 -2.60 -11.86 6.93
N ASP A 33 -3.49 -12.57 7.63
CA ASP A 33 -4.68 -12.00 8.27
C ASP A 33 -4.31 -10.99 9.37
N ALA A 34 -3.26 -11.27 10.16
CA ALA A 34 -2.75 -10.36 11.19
C ALA A 34 -2.15 -9.08 10.58
N LEU A 35 -1.36 -9.20 9.52
CA LEU A 35 -0.77 -8.06 8.82
C LEU A 35 -1.85 -7.18 8.17
N HIS A 36 -2.85 -7.80 7.53
CA HIS A 36 -3.98 -7.07 6.94
C HIS A 36 -4.82 -6.37 8.02
N THR A 37 -5.06 -7.01 9.16
CA THR A 37 -5.75 -6.40 10.31
C THR A 37 -4.98 -5.18 10.84
N HIS A 38 -3.66 -5.32 11.00
CA HIS A 38 -2.79 -4.22 11.40
C HIS A 38 -2.85 -3.04 10.41
N ARG A 39 -2.73 -3.30 9.11
CA ARG A 39 -2.79 -2.26 8.05
C ARG A 39 -4.13 -1.51 8.06
N LYS A 40 -5.24 -2.20 8.29
CA LYS A 40 -6.56 -1.58 8.47
C LYS A 40 -6.62 -0.67 9.70
N GLN A 41 -6.06 -1.09 10.83
CA GLN A 41 -6.01 -0.28 12.04
C GLN A 41 -5.18 0.99 11.84
N VAL A 42 -4.02 0.87 11.19
CA VAL A 42 -3.18 2.02 10.82
C VAL A 42 -3.96 2.99 9.93
N LEU A 43 -4.63 2.50 8.88
CA LEU A 43 -5.46 3.34 8.02
C LEU A 43 -6.54 4.09 8.83
N LYS A 44 -7.30 3.38 9.69
CA LYS A 44 -8.33 4.01 10.52
C LYS A 44 -7.76 5.07 11.49
N GLY A 45 -6.56 4.83 12.03
CA GLY A 45 -5.84 5.82 12.83
C GLY A 45 -5.50 7.08 12.01
N LEU A 46 -5.00 6.89 10.79
CA LEU A 46 -4.68 8.01 9.88
C LEU A 46 -5.93 8.78 9.45
N GLU A 47 -7.02 8.09 9.10
CA GLU A 47 -8.31 8.73 8.78
C GLU A 47 -8.79 9.63 9.92
N SER A 48 -8.60 9.17 11.17
CA SER A 48 -8.95 9.93 12.37
C SER A 48 -8.05 11.17 12.57
N LEU A 49 -6.73 11.02 12.40
CA LEU A 49 -5.77 12.12 12.53
C LEU A 49 -5.99 13.20 11.45
N PHE A 50 -6.16 12.78 10.20
CA PHE A 50 -6.41 13.69 9.10
C PHE A 50 -7.84 14.26 9.11
N GLY A 51 -8.80 13.59 9.75
CA GLY A 51 -10.21 13.99 9.73
C GLY A 51 -10.86 13.77 8.36
N LEU A 52 -10.46 12.69 7.69
CA LEU A 52 -10.95 12.29 6.39
C LEU A 52 -11.06 10.76 6.35
N GLU A 53 -12.27 10.24 6.19
CA GLU A 53 -12.48 8.82 5.90
C GLU A 53 -12.48 8.63 4.37
N LEU A 54 -11.66 7.70 3.87
CA LEU A 54 -11.52 7.40 2.44
C LEU A 54 -12.61 6.41 1.99
N THR A 55 -13.85 6.84 2.15
CA THR A 55 -15.07 6.15 1.70
C THR A 55 -15.93 7.12 0.89
N PHE A 56 -16.95 6.62 0.19
CA PHE A 56 -17.83 7.48 -0.60
C PHE A 56 -18.58 8.47 0.28
N GLU A 57 -19.03 8.01 1.46
CA GLU A 57 -19.69 8.81 2.49
C GLU A 57 -18.71 9.76 3.18
N GLY A 58 -17.48 9.31 3.47
CA GLY A 58 -16.46 10.12 4.14
C GLY A 58 -16.00 11.34 3.35
N VAL A 59 -16.20 11.34 2.03
CA VAL A 59 -15.86 12.45 1.14
C VAL A 59 -17.08 13.25 0.65
N SER A 60 -18.32 12.82 0.93
CA SER A 60 -19.52 13.38 0.27
C SER A 60 -19.75 14.85 0.57
N ASP A 61 -19.33 15.31 1.75
CA ASP A 61 -19.49 16.69 2.20
C ASP A 61 -18.35 17.60 1.70
N ARG A 62 -17.38 17.05 0.96
CA ARG A 62 -16.29 17.81 0.33
C ARG A 62 -16.72 18.24 -1.07
N THR A 63 -16.33 19.45 -1.46
CA THR A 63 -16.50 19.93 -2.84
C THR A 63 -15.88 18.93 -3.83
N ASP A 64 -16.69 18.45 -4.77
CA ASP A 64 -16.32 17.43 -5.77
C ASP A 64 -15.77 16.11 -5.18
N GLY A 65 -16.00 15.84 -3.89
CA GLY A 65 -15.37 14.75 -3.16
C GLY A 65 -15.65 13.38 -3.76
N SER A 66 -16.90 13.10 -4.14
CA SER A 66 -17.26 11.84 -4.79
C SER A 66 -16.51 11.61 -6.11
N VAL A 67 -16.30 12.65 -6.93
CA VAL A 67 -15.59 12.55 -8.22
C VAL A 67 -14.11 12.29 -7.99
N LEU A 68 -13.50 13.02 -7.06
CA LEU A 68 -12.11 12.82 -6.66
C LEU A 68 -11.89 11.41 -6.09
N PHE A 69 -12.81 10.93 -5.26
CA PHE A 69 -12.75 9.59 -4.70
C PHE A 69 -12.96 8.49 -5.74
N MET A 70 -13.80 8.70 -6.75
CA MET A 70 -13.91 7.78 -7.89
C MET A 70 -12.58 7.65 -8.65
N MET A 71 -11.88 8.76 -8.89
CA MET A 71 -10.55 8.72 -9.51
C MET A 71 -9.51 8.04 -8.61
N PHE A 72 -9.51 8.37 -7.31
CA PHE A 72 -8.62 7.78 -6.31
C PHE A 72 -8.80 6.26 -6.22
N THR A 73 -10.05 5.78 -6.11
CA THR A 73 -10.36 4.35 -6.07
C THR A 73 -10.10 3.64 -7.40
N SER A 74 -10.24 4.32 -8.53
CA SER A 74 -9.85 3.79 -9.85
C SER A 74 -8.33 3.55 -9.92
N ALA A 75 -7.53 4.53 -9.49
CA ALA A 75 -6.07 4.37 -9.41
C ALA A 75 -5.67 3.20 -8.50
N ALA A 76 -6.29 3.10 -7.31
CA ALA A 76 -6.06 2.01 -6.38
C ALA A 76 -6.41 0.64 -6.99
N ARG A 77 -7.59 0.49 -7.60
CA ARG A 77 -8.02 -0.75 -8.26
C ARG A 77 -7.09 -1.17 -9.38
N ASN A 78 -6.65 -0.22 -10.20
CA ASN A 78 -5.73 -0.50 -11.29
C ASN A 78 -4.38 -1.00 -10.78
N HIS A 79 -3.87 -0.44 -9.67
CA HIS A 79 -2.68 -0.97 -9.02
C HIS A 79 -2.88 -2.38 -8.47
N LEU A 80 -3.96 -2.62 -7.72
CA LEU A 80 -4.24 -3.89 -7.05
C LEU A 80 -4.51 -5.05 -8.03
N ALA A 81 -4.97 -4.74 -9.23
CA ALA A 81 -5.13 -5.72 -10.31
C ALA A 81 -3.77 -6.29 -10.80
N ILE A 82 -2.65 -5.67 -10.45
CA ILE A 82 -1.30 -6.07 -10.85
C ILE A 82 -0.76 -7.09 -9.84
N GLN A 83 -0.92 -8.36 -10.18
CA GLN A 83 -0.49 -9.46 -9.34
C GLN A 83 1.00 -9.80 -9.57
N PRO A 84 1.79 -10.05 -8.51
CA PRO A 84 3.14 -10.58 -8.66
C PRO A 84 3.10 -11.99 -9.27
N SER A 85 4.14 -12.37 -10.01
CA SER A 85 4.29 -13.74 -10.49
C SER A 85 4.48 -14.68 -9.29
N GLY A 86 3.45 -15.49 -8.99
CA GLY A 86 3.41 -16.43 -7.86
C GLY A 86 4.30 -17.66 -8.03
N ILE A 87 5.58 -17.48 -8.33
CA ILE A 87 6.52 -18.60 -8.48
C ILE A 87 6.90 -19.11 -7.08
N LEU A 88 6.17 -20.15 -6.69
CA LEU A 88 6.10 -20.72 -5.35
C LEU A 88 7.23 -21.73 -5.01
N GLU A 89 8.21 -21.94 -5.90
CA GLU A 89 9.33 -22.86 -5.63
C GLU A 89 10.66 -22.29 -6.17
N GLY A 90 11.08 -21.15 -5.62
CA GLY A 90 12.34 -20.52 -6.01
C GLY A 90 13.54 -21.46 -5.94
N GLY A 91 13.61 -22.35 -4.95
CA GLY A 91 14.74 -23.28 -4.78
C GLY A 91 14.84 -24.39 -5.84
N LEU A 92 13.70 -24.97 -6.26
CA LEU A 92 13.70 -26.00 -7.30
C LEU A 92 13.85 -25.37 -8.70
N LEU A 93 13.19 -24.23 -8.92
CA LEU A 93 13.32 -23.48 -10.17
C LEU A 93 14.76 -23.01 -10.39
N VAL A 94 15.41 -22.43 -9.38
CA VAL A 94 16.82 -22.00 -9.48
C VAL A 94 17.71 -23.18 -9.86
N LYS A 95 17.58 -24.34 -9.22
CA LYS A 95 18.35 -25.55 -9.58
C LYS A 95 18.07 -26.05 -11.01
N VAL A 96 16.87 -25.86 -11.53
CA VAL A 96 16.54 -26.19 -12.94
C VAL A 96 17.22 -25.21 -13.88
N LEU A 97 17.16 -23.91 -13.57
CA LEU A 97 17.77 -22.86 -14.37
C LEU A 97 19.31 -22.95 -14.39
N GLU A 98 19.93 -23.23 -13.24
CA GLU A 98 21.38 -23.45 -13.12
C GLU A 98 21.83 -24.63 -14.00
N ARG A 99 21.10 -25.77 -13.95
CA ARG A 99 21.38 -26.93 -14.81
C ARG A 99 21.23 -26.63 -16.30
N ALA A 100 20.35 -25.70 -16.66
CA ALA A 100 20.19 -25.23 -18.03
C ALA A 100 21.20 -24.14 -18.44
N GLY A 101 21.99 -23.61 -17.50
CA GLY A 101 22.85 -22.45 -17.71
C GLY A 101 22.07 -21.18 -18.06
N GLN A 102 20.85 -21.02 -17.54
CA GLN A 102 19.93 -19.91 -17.82
C GLN A 102 19.45 -19.19 -16.55
N ASP A 103 20.06 -19.46 -15.39
CA ASP A 103 19.74 -18.82 -14.11
C ASP A 103 19.96 -17.30 -14.15
N GLU A 104 21.12 -16.83 -14.58
CA GLU A 104 21.43 -15.40 -14.57
C GLU A 104 20.47 -14.57 -15.45
N PRO A 105 20.21 -14.90 -16.73
CA PRO A 105 19.28 -14.14 -17.56
C PRO A 105 17.84 -14.11 -17.01
N VAL A 106 17.37 -15.25 -16.48
CA VAL A 106 16.00 -15.38 -15.96
C VAL A 106 15.85 -14.60 -14.65
N LEU A 107 16.77 -14.77 -13.70
CA LEU A 107 16.73 -14.04 -12.43
C LEU A 107 16.84 -12.52 -12.64
N LYS A 108 17.69 -12.08 -13.58
CA LYS A 108 17.78 -10.65 -13.95
C LYS A 108 16.47 -10.11 -14.52
N SER A 109 15.80 -10.89 -15.37
CA SER A 109 14.49 -10.52 -15.95
C SER A 109 13.39 -10.45 -14.88
N MET A 110 13.39 -11.41 -13.94
CA MET A 110 12.49 -11.41 -12.79
C MET A 110 12.74 -10.21 -11.88
N GLY A 111 13.99 -9.91 -11.55
CA GLY A 111 14.37 -8.72 -10.78
C GLY A 111 13.89 -7.43 -11.43
N ARG A 112 14.09 -7.28 -12.75
CA ARG A 112 13.57 -6.14 -13.51
C ARG A 112 12.05 -6.02 -13.43
N SER A 113 11.33 -7.14 -13.41
CA SER A 113 9.86 -7.14 -13.29
C SER A 113 9.41 -6.63 -11.91
N LEU A 114 10.14 -6.99 -10.84
CA LEU A 114 9.90 -6.46 -9.50
C LEU A 114 10.18 -4.95 -9.42
N ASP A 115 11.29 -4.49 -10.02
CA ASP A 115 11.63 -3.06 -10.06
C ASP A 115 10.56 -2.25 -10.80
N LEU A 116 10.08 -2.74 -11.95
CA LEU A 116 9.00 -2.10 -12.70
C LEU A 116 7.69 -2.07 -11.91
N ARG A 117 7.37 -3.13 -11.17
CA ARG A 117 6.21 -3.16 -10.28
C ARG A 117 6.31 -2.08 -9.19
N ASN A 118 7.48 -1.94 -8.57
CA ASN A 118 7.71 -0.91 -7.55
C ASN A 118 7.60 0.50 -8.14
N GLN A 119 8.17 0.75 -9.32
CA GLN A 119 8.01 2.04 -10.01
C GLN A 119 6.54 2.33 -10.35
N LEU A 120 5.78 1.30 -10.71
CA LEU A 120 4.37 1.45 -11.01
C LEU A 120 3.53 1.75 -9.75
N LEU A 121 3.86 1.14 -8.60
CA LEU A 121 3.30 1.52 -7.31
C LEU A 121 3.55 3.02 -7.04
N GLU A 122 4.79 3.47 -7.16
CA GLU A 122 5.14 4.89 -6.95
C GLU A 122 4.33 5.80 -7.87
N SER A 123 4.19 5.44 -9.15
CA SER A 123 3.40 6.23 -10.12
C SER A 123 1.91 6.31 -9.77
N TYR A 124 1.31 5.24 -9.24
CA TYR A 124 -0.08 5.30 -8.76
C TYR A 124 -0.20 6.13 -7.49
N VAL A 125 0.74 6.02 -6.56
CA VAL A 125 0.78 6.87 -5.36
C VAL A 125 0.97 8.34 -5.73
N ASP A 126 1.81 8.67 -6.71
CA ASP A 126 1.98 10.04 -7.24
C ASP A 126 0.70 10.61 -7.83
N THR A 127 -0.22 9.75 -8.30
CA THR A 127 -1.56 10.15 -8.75
C THR A 127 -2.53 10.30 -7.58
N MET A 128 -2.47 9.41 -6.59
CA MET A 128 -3.36 9.38 -5.44
C MET A 128 -3.06 10.50 -4.44
N GLU A 129 -1.79 10.82 -4.22
CA GLU A 129 -1.33 11.86 -3.29
C GLU A 129 -1.98 13.24 -3.54
N PRO A 130 -1.97 13.82 -4.76
CA PRO A 130 -2.61 15.10 -5.00
C PRO A 130 -4.14 15.04 -4.84
N LEU A 131 -4.78 13.90 -5.14
CA LEU A 131 -6.23 13.73 -4.91
C LEU A 131 -6.55 13.77 -3.42
N VAL A 132 -5.74 13.11 -2.58
CA VAL A 132 -5.83 13.19 -1.12
C VAL A 132 -5.58 14.62 -0.65
N GLY A 133 -4.58 15.32 -1.21
CA GLY A 133 -4.30 16.72 -0.91
C GLY A 133 -5.52 17.63 -1.15
N ILE A 134 -6.20 17.47 -2.29
CA ILE A 134 -7.42 18.22 -2.61
C ILE A 134 -8.54 17.89 -1.60
N LEU A 135 -8.74 16.61 -1.28
CA LEU A 135 -9.77 16.18 -0.32
C LEU A 135 -9.52 16.69 1.11
N LEU A 136 -8.25 16.82 1.52
CA LEU A 136 -7.85 17.32 2.83
C LEU A 136 -7.96 18.84 2.98
N GLY A 137 -7.93 19.60 1.87
CA GLY A 137 -8.00 21.06 1.88
C GLY A 137 -6.89 21.67 2.73
N GLU A 138 -7.24 22.48 3.73
CA GLU A 138 -6.27 23.16 4.61
C GLU A 138 -5.37 22.19 5.40
N ARG A 139 -5.76 20.91 5.53
CA ARG A 139 -4.96 19.89 6.22
C ARG A 139 -3.99 19.14 5.29
N ALA A 140 -3.88 19.53 4.02
CA ALA A 140 -3.08 18.82 3.03
C ALA A 140 -1.58 18.71 3.37
N ASP A 141 -1.04 19.66 4.15
CA ASP A 141 0.36 19.70 4.58
C ASP A 141 0.56 19.22 6.02
N ALA A 142 -0.48 18.68 6.67
CA ALA A 142 -0.34 18.07 7.98
C ALA A 142 0.56 16.84 7.91
N VAL A 143 1.45 16.71 8.89
CA VAL A 143 2.33 15.55 9.06
C VAL A 143 2.15 15.04 10.48
N PHE A 144 1.75 13.77 10.59
CA PHE A 144 1.62 13.07 11.87
C PHE A 144 2.78 12.09 12.07
N THR A 145 2.89 11.56 13.27
CA THR A 145 3.98 10.66 13.68
C THR A 145 3.43 9.37 14.27
N SER A 146 4.29 8.36 14.42
CA SER A 146 3.97 7.16 15.23
C SER A 146 3.53 7.50 16.67
N ALA A 147 3.92 8.65 17.23
CA ALA A 147 3.45 9.06 18.55
C ALA A 147 1.98 9.48 18.54
N ASP A 148 1.52 10.13 17.46
CA ASP A 148 0.12 10.55 17.29
C ASP A 148 -0.80 9.34 17.14
N LEU A 149 -0.39 8.35 16.33
CA LEU A 149 -1.12 7.08 16.21
C LEU A 149 -1.21 6.33 17.55
N ARG A 150 -0.10 6.26 18.31
CA ARG A 150 -0.11 5.67 19.65
C ARG A 150 -0.99 6.45 20.63
N GLY A 151 -1.10 7.77 20.47
CA GLY A 151 -2.06 8.61 21.19
C GLY A 151 -3.51 8.19 20.95
N LEU A 152 -3.82 7.58 19.80
CA LEU A 152 -5.12 6.98 19.48
C LEU A 152 -5.21 5.49 19.83
N GLY A 153 -4.18 4.92 20.46
CA GLY A 153 -4.11 3.49 20.79
C GLY A 153 -3.73 2.57 19.61
N VAL A 154 -3.21 3.14 18.52
CA VAL A 154 -2.77 2.37 17.33
C VAL A 154 -1.25 2.18 17.38
N ASP A 155 -0.80 0.93 17.35
CA ASP A 155 0.62 0.58 17.13
C ASP A 155 0.86 0.41 15.64
N ASP A 156 1.81 1.17 15.09
CA ASP A 156 2.22 1.18 13.68
C ASP A 156 3.45 0.30 13.39
N THR A 157 3.83 -0.52 14.37
CA THR A 157 4.84 -1.57 14.20
C THR A 157 4.20 -2.78 13.52
N GLU A 158 4.67 -3.11 12.32
CA GLU A 158 4.14 -4.29 11.61
C GLU A 158 4.33 -5.56 12.47
N PRO A 159 3.33 -6.45 12.54
CA PRO A 159 3.51 -7.76 13.14
C PRO A 159 4.63 -8.49 12.40
N ARG A 160 5.53 -9.12 13.16
CA ARG A 160 6.62 -9.90 12.56
C ARG A 160 6.07 -11.13 11.87
N ALA A 161 6.49 -11.30 10.61
CA ALA A 161 6.64 -12.59 9.96
C ALA A 161 7.76 -13.39 10.64
#